data_AF-A1YM40-F1
#
_entry.id   AF-A1YM40-F1
#
_cell.length_a   1.000
_cell.length_b   1.000
_cell.length_c   1.000
_cell.angle_alpha   90.00
_cell.angle_beta   90.00
_cell.angle_gamma   90.00
#
_symmetry.space_group_name_H-M   'P 1'
#
loop_
_entity.id
_entity.type
_entity.pdbx_description
1 polymer ?
#
loop_
_entity_poly.entity_id
_entity_poly.type
_entity_poly.pdbx_seq_one_letter_code
_entity_poly.pdbx_strand_id
1 'polypeptide(L)'
;VAVAAYAVGSISGAHLNPALTIGLAFKGTFPWSDVPGYIVAQMIGAIIGAVIVYLHYLPHWKETEDPGAKLGVFATGPAIPNTFANLLSEMIGTFVLVFGILAIGANKFADGLNPFIVGFLIVSIGL
;
A
#
# COMPACT_ATOMS: atom_id res chain seq x y z
N VAL A 1 -3.04 7.35 -0.76
CA VAL A 1 -1.64 7.15 -0.32
C VAL A 1 -0.89 8.45 -0.07
N ALA A 2 -0.88 9.41 -0.99
CA ALA A 2 -0.16 10.68 -0.82
C ALA A 2 -0.43 11.38 0.53
N VAL A 3 -1.71 11.54 0.92
CA VAL A 3 -2.09 12.15 2.21
C VAL A 3 -1.49 11.41 3.41
N ALA A 4 -1.55 10.08 3.42
CA ALA A 4 -0.95 9.27 4.48
C ALA A 4 0.58 9.43 4.51
N ALA A 5 1.22 9.47 3.36
CA ALA A 5 2.66 9.69 3.25
C ALA A 5 3.07 11.10 3.74
N TYR A 6 2.28 12.14 3.47
CA TYR A 6 2.49 13.47 4.06
C TYR A 6 2.32 13.46 5.58
N ALA A 7 1.33 12.73 6.10
CA ALA A 7 1.01 12.71 7.53
C ALA A 7 2.11 12.07 8.39
N VAL A 8 2.78 11.01 7.90
CA VAL A 8 3.76 10.27 8.70
C VAL A 8 5.18 10.25 8.11
N GLY A 9 5.39 10.87 6.94
CA GLY A 9 6.66 10.84 6.22
C GLY A 9 7.84 11.36 7.01
N SER A 10 7.68 12.47 7.74
CA SER A 10 8.72 13.05 8.60
C SER A 10 8.97 12.27 9.88
N ILE A 11 8.09 11.33 10.24
CA ILE A 11 8.16 10.55 11.49
C ILE A 11 8.78 9.19 11.23
N SER A 12 8.26 8.45 10.24
CA SER A 12 8.60 7.05 10.02
C SER A 12 9.22 6.76 8.65
N GLY A 13 9.36 7.77 7.78
CA GLY A 13 9.70 7.57 6.36
C GLY A 13 8.55 7.04 5.52
N ALA A 14 7.34 6.90 6.10
CA ALA A 14 6.10 6.51 5.42
C ALA A 14 6.22 5.29 4.50
N HIS A 15 6.80 4.16 4.96
CA HIS A 15 6.85 2.97 4.11
C HIS A 15 5.45 2.48 3.75
N LEU A 16 4.54 2.44 4.72
CA LEU A 16 3.10 2.12 4.58
C LEU A 16 2.80 0.86 3.74
N ASN A 17 3.79 -0.05 3.62
CA ASN A 17 3.77 -1.22 2.76
C ASN A 17 4.89 -2.18 3.21
N PRO A 18 4.57 -3.44 3.56
CA PRO A 18 5.56 -4.44 3.93
C PRO A 18 6.61 -4.71 2.84
N ALA A 19 6.21 -4.78 1.57
CA ALA A 19 7.11 -5.01 0.45
C ALA A 19 8.10 -3.85 0.27
N LEU A 20 7.66 -2.60 0.44
CA LEU A 20 8.57 -1.45 0.41
C LEU A 20 9.54 -1.47 1.61
N THR A 21 9.03 -1.82 2.80
CA THR A 21 9.86 -1.94 4.01
C THR A 21 10.98 -2.96 3.82
N ILE A 22 10.64 -4.14 3.27
CA ILE A 22 11.59 -5.20 2.95
C ILE A 22 12.55 -4.74 1.84
N GLY A 23 12.05 -4.07 0.79
CA GLY A 23 12.88 -3.54 -0.29
C GLY A 23 13.93 -2.54 0.19
N LEU A 24 13.56 -1.63 1.11
CA LEU A 24 14.48 -0.68 1.73
C LEU A 24 15.50 -1.37 2.66
N ALA A 25 15.12 -2.46 3.31
CA ALA A 25 16.03 -3.27 4.11
C ALA A 25 17.05 -4.02 3.23
N PHE A 26 16.62 -4.59 2.10
CA PHE A 26 17.53 -5.18 1.10
C PHE A 26 18.47 -4.15 0.48
N LYS A 27 18.00 -2.92 0.23
CA LYS A 27 18.83 -1.81 -0.24
C LYS A 27 19.87 -1.38 0.81
N GLY A 28 19.71 -1.74 2.08
CA GLY A 28 20.58 -1.33 3.18
C GLY A 28 20.25 0.05 3.75
N THR A 29 19.09 0.63 3.39
CA THR A 29 18.64 1.94 3.90
C THR A 29 17.67 1.83 5.07
N PHE A 30 17.34 0.62 5.52
CA PHE A 30 16.49 0.37 6.69
C PHE A 30 17.00 -0.86 7.48
N PRO A 31 17.12 -0.80 8.82
CA PRO A 31 17.63 -1.92 9.61
C PRO A 31 16.71 -3.14 9.57
N TRP A 32 17.28 -4.33 9.35
CA TRP A 32 16.52 -5.59 9.38
C TRP A 32 15.87 -5.87 10.75
N SER A 33 16.46 -5.40 11.84
CA SER A 33 15.89 -5.50 13.19
C SER A 33 14.52 -4.83 13.34
N ASP A 34 14.28 -3.79 12.55
CA ASP A 34 13.11 -2.94 12.70
C ASP A 34 11.96 -3.39 11.78
N VAL A 35 12.26 -4.23 10.77
CA VAL A 35 11.31 -4.73 9.78
C VAL A 35 10.10 -5.42 10.42
N PRO A 36 10.25 -6.37 11.37
CA PRO A 36 9.10 -7.04 11.97
C PRO A 36 8.17 -6.06 12.69
N GLY A 37 8.72 -5.15 13.50
CA GLY A 37 7.94 -4.15 14.23
C GLY A 37 7.22 -3.18 13.29
N TYR A 38 7.88 -2.77 12.21
CA TYR A 38 7.30 -1.88 11.21
C TYR A 38 6.13 -2.55 10.46
N ILE A 39 6.27 -3.83 10.08
CA ILE A 39 5.19 -4.60 9.43
C ILE A 39 4.02 -4.79 10.39
N VAL A 40 4.28 -5.15 11.66
CA VAL A 40 3.21 -5.29 12.66
C VAL A 40 2.44 -3.97 12.82
N ALA A 41 3.12 -2.84 12.90
CA ALA A 41 2.48 -1.53 12.96
C ALA A 41 1.62 -1.23 11.72
N GLN A 42 2.12 -1.55 10.52
CA GLN A 42 1.36 -1.41 9.27
C GLN A 42 0.09 -2.27 9.28
N MET A 43 0.18 -3.53 9.71
CA MET A 43 -0.96 -4.44 9.76
C MET A 43 -2.00 -3.99 10.79
N ILE A 44 -1.58 -3.55 11.98
CA ILE A 44 -2.49 -2.99 12.99
C ILE A 44 -3.19 -1.75 12.44
N GLY A 45 -2.45 -0.83 11.80
CA GLY A 45 -3.03 0.36 11.18
C GLY A 45 -4.05 0.02 10.09
N ALA A 46 -3.75 -0.96 9.23
CA ALA A 46 -4.68 -1.45 8.21
C ALA A 46 -5.96 -2.04 8.80
N ILE A 47 -5.84 -2.86 9.85
CA ILE A 47 -7.00 -3.44 10.56
C ILE A 47 -7.86 -2.35 11.20
N ILE A 48 -7.26 -1.38 11.89
CA ILE A 48 -7.99 -0.26 12.49
C ILE A 48 -8.72 0.54 11.41
N GLY A 49 -8.04 0.86 10.29
CA GLY A 49 -8.65 1.54 9.15
C GLY A 49 -9.84 0.77 8.57
N ALA A 50 -9.70 -0.54 8.39
CA ALA A 50 -10.78 -1.42 7.94
C ALA A 50 -11.97 -1.41 8.90
N VAL A 51 -11.74 -1.47 10.22
CA VAL A 51 -12.82 -1.39 11.22
C VAL A 51 -13.53 -0.03 11.16
N ILE A 52 -12.81 1.07 10.98
CA ILE A 52 -13.41 2.40 10.84
C ILE A 52 -14.31 2.45 9.60
N VAL A 53 -13.84 1.94 8.45
CA VAL A 53 -14.63 1.87 7.21
C VAL A 53 -15.86 0.98 7.41
N TYR A 54 -15.70 -0.18 8.06
CA TYR A 54 -16.81 -1.08 8.40
C TYR A 54 -17.89 -0.36 9.21
N LEU A 55 -17.49 0.39 10.25
CA LEU A 55 -18.43 1.13 11.09
C LEU A 55 -19.10 2.29 10.33
N HIS A 56 -18.34 2.99 9.48
CA HIS A 56 -18.86 4.11 8.69
C HIS A 56 -19.98 3.69 7.73
N TYR A 57 -19.87 2.50 7.13
CA TYR A 57 -20.82 2.00 6.14
C TYR A 57 -21.86 1.02 6.71
N LEU A 58 -22.06 0.94 8.03
CA LEU A 58 -22.97 -0.01 8.70
C LEU A 58 -24.34 -0.23 8.02
N PRO A 59 -25.08 0.81 7.60
CA PRO A 59 -26.37 0.63 6.92
C PRO A 59 -26.25 -0.10 5.58
N HIS A 60 -25.18 0.15 4.83
CA HIS A 60 -24.98 -0.39 3.48
C HIS A 60 -24.78 -1.90 3.49
N TRP A 61 -24.25 -2.46 4.58
CA TRP A 61 -24.02 -3.91 4.69
C TRP A 61 -25.31 -4.74 4.67
N LYS A 62 -26.45 -4.13 5.04
CA LYS A 62 -27.77 -4.78 4.97
C LYS A 62 -28.33 -4.75 3.55
N GLU A 63 -28.14 -3.63 2.85
CA GLU A 63 -28.68 -3.41 1.50
C GLU A 63 -27.85 -4.10 0.41
N THR A 64 -26.55 -4.25 0.61
CA THR A 64 -25.70 -4.99 -0.33
C THR A 64 -25.87 -6.49 -0.10
N GLU A 65 -26.35 -7.23 -1.09
CA GLU A 65 -26.48 -8.69 -0.98
C GLU A 65 -25.19 -9.42 -1.38
N ASP A 66 -24.46 -8.91 -2.38
CA ASP A 66 -23.26 -9.55 -2.93
C ASP A 66 -22.11 -9.63 -1.90
N PRO A 67 -21.72 -10.83 -1.46
CA PRO A 67 -20.59 -11.02 -0.56
C PRO A 67 -19.26 -10.61 -1.19
N GLY A 68 -19.12 -10.72 -2.52
CA GLY A 68 -17.93 -10.34 -3.27
C GLY A 68 -17.70 -8.83 -3.21
N ALA A 69 -18.74 -8.04 -3.48
CA ALA A 69 -18.72 -6.59 -3.33
C ALA A 69 -18.35 -6.15 -1.90
N LYS A 70 -18.87 -6.83 -0.87
CA LYS A 70 -18.51 -6.53 0.54
C LYS A 70 -17.04 -6.80 0.82
N LEU A 71 -16.52 -7.96 0.39
CA LEU A 71 -15.12 -8.32 0.59
C LEU A 71 -14.19 -7.38 -0.18
N GLY A 72 -14.58 -6.97 -1.40
CA GLY A 72 -13.83 -6.08 -2.27
C GLY A 72 -13.55 -4.69 -1.68
N VAL A 73 -14.32 -4.26 -0.67
CA VAL A 73 -14.04 -3.02 0.08
C VAL A 73 -12.78 -3.14 0.95
N PHE A 74 -12.44 -4.35 1.41
CA PHE A 74 -11.38 -4.59 2.40
C PHE A 74 -10.17 -5.33 1.84
N ALA A 75 -10.36 -6.16 0.83
CA ALA A 75 -9.30 -6.98 0.24
C ALA A 75 -9.47 -7.11 -1.27
N THR A 76 -8.37 -7.39 -1.96
CA THR A 76 -8.37 -7.64 -3.40
C THR A 76 -8.67 -9.11 -3.68
N GLY A 77 -9.41 -9.36 -4.76
CA GLY A 77 -9.69 -10.70 -5.29
C GLY A 77 -9.39 -10.75 -6.78
N PRO A 78 -8.97 -11.91 -7.33
CA PRO A 78 -8.70 -12.03 -8.76
C PRO A 78 -10.00 -12.00 -9.56
N ALA A 79 -10.04 -11.24 -10.66
CA ALA A 79 -11.18 -11.23 -11.58
C ALA A 79 -11.38 -12.61 -12.26
N ILE A 80 -10.29 -13.26 -12.62
CA ILE A 80 -10.26 -14.64 -13.13
C ILE A 80 -9.26 -15.43 -12.29
N PRO A 81 -9.69 -16.50 -11.57
CA PRO A 81 -8.80 -17.27 -10.72
C PRO A 81 -7.76 -18.06 -11.54
N ASN A 82 -6.49 -17.66 -11.43
CA ASN A 82 -5.35 -18.44 -11.87
C ASN A 82 -4.14 -18.08 -10.99
N THR A 83 -3.81 -18.93 -10.02
CA THR A 83 -2.81 -18.63 -8.99
C THR A 83 -1.48 -18.15 -9.56
N PHE A 84 -0.99 -18.77 -10.64
CA PHE A 84 0.29 -18.39 -11.24
C PHE A 84 0.20 -17.01 -11.92
N ALA A 85 -0.80 -16.80 -12.77
CA ALA A 85 -0.97 -15.52 -13.47
C ALA A 85 -1.25 -14.38 -12.49
N ASN A 86 -2.06 -14.61 -11.44
CA ASN A 86 -2.34 -13.61 -10.42
C ASN A 86 -1.09 -13.29 -9.59
N LEU A 87 -0.30 -14.30 -9.19
CA LEU A 87 0.97 -14.08 -8.49
C LEU A 87 1.95 -13.28 -9.36
N LEU A 88 2.08 -13.64 -10.64
CA LEU A 88 2.93 -12.92 -11.58
C LEU A 88 2.50 -11.47 -11.74
N SER A 89 1.20 -11.20 -11.84
CA SER A 89 0.65 -9.84 -11.90
C SER A 89 1.04 -9.02 -10.67
N GLU A 90 0.86 -9.55 -9.46
CA GLU A 90 1.22 -8.88 -8.21
C GLU A 90 2.73 -8.62 -8.09
N MET A 91 3.56 -9.57 -8.54
CA MET A 91 5.02 -9.39 -8.59
C MET A 91 5.41 -8.25 -9.53
N ILE A 92 4.83 -8.18 -10.72
CA ILE A 92 5.11 -7.11 -11.69
C ILE A 92 4.67 -5.75 -11.13
N GLY A 93 3.44 -5.65 -10.62
CA GLY A 93 2.91 -4.41 -10.05
C GLY A 93 3.75 -3.91 -8.86
N THR A 94 4.11 -4.82 -7.94
CA THR A 94 4.94 -4.48 -6.77
C THR A 94 6.36 -4.10 -7.19
N PHE A 95 6.94 -4.76 -8.18
CA PHE A 95 8.24 -4.39 -8.73
C PHE A 95 8.21 -2.97 -9.30
N VAL A 96 7.23 -2.64 -10.14
CA VAL A 96 7.07 -1.29 -10.71
C VAL A 96 6.89 -0.25 -9.62
N LEU A 97 6.11 -0.55 -8.58
CA LEU A 97 5.93 0.32 -7.43
C LEU A 97 7.25 0.61 -6.70
N VAL A 98 7.97 -0.43 -6.27
CA VAL A 98 9.20 -0.27 -5.48
C VAL A 98 10.29 0.38 -6.34
N PHE A 99 10.46 -0.07 -7.57
CA PHE A 99 11.40 0.54 -8.53
C PHE A 99 11.07 2.02 -8.77
N GLY A 100 9.80 2.34 -9.02
CA GLY A 100 9.34 3.70 -9.27
C GLY A 100 9.57 4.62 -8.05
N ILE A 101 9.28 4.15 -6.84
CA ILE A 101 9.56 4.90 -5.60
C ILE A 101 11.06 5.16 -5.45
N LEU A 102 11.91 4.16 -5.71
CA LEU A 102 13.36 4.31 -5.65
C LEU A 102 13.89 5.27 -6.72
N ALA A 103 13.35 5.22 -7.94
CA ALA A 103 13.70 6.13 -9.03
C ALA A 103 13.28 7.57 -8.71
N ILE A 104 12.08 7.78 -8.17
CA ILE A 104 11.62 9.10 -7.69
C ILE A 104 12.57 9.61 -6.60
N GLY A 105 12.91 8.77 -5.61
CA GLY A 105 13.81 9.14 -4.51
C GLY A 105 15.26 9.40 -4.94
N ALA A 106 15.69 8.89 -6.10
CA ALA A 106 17.01 9.16 -6.66
C ALA A 106 17.10 10.50 -7.39
N ASN A 107 15.97 11.14 -7.69
CA ASN A 107 15.90 12.42 -8.39
C ASN A 107 15.61 13.57 -7.43
N LYS A 108 16.05 14.77 -7.80
CA LYS A 108 15.75 16.00 -7.05
C LYS A 108 14.46 16.62 -7.58
N PHE A 109 13.49 16.80 -6.68
CA PHE A 109 12.23 17.48 -6.95
C PHE A 109 12.06 18.65 -5.99
N ALA A 110 11.06 19.49 -6.27
CA ALA A 110 10.63 20.53 -5.33
C ALA A 110 10.12 19.89 -4.03
N ASP A 111 10.37 20.57 -2.91
CA ASP A 111 9.98 20.07 -1.58
C ASP A 111 8.48 19.81 -1.51
N GLY A 112 8.14 18.68 -0.90
CA GLY A 112 6.75 18.22 -0.80
C GLY A 112 6.18 17.60 -2.06
N LEU A 113 6.86 17.62 -3.21
CA LEU A 113 6.28 17.03 -4.44
C LEU A 113 6.37 15.49 -4.48
N ASN A 114 7.36 14.89 -3.81
CA ASN A 114 7.61 13.45 -3.86
C ASN A 114 6.39 12.59 -3.47
N PRO A 115 5.70 12.81 -2.33
CA PRO A 115 4.54 11.98 -1.97
C PRO A 115 3.38 12.07 -2.95
N PHE A 116 3.23 13.22 -3.63
CA PHE A 116 2.21 13.41 -4.67
C PHE A 116 2.54 12.62 -5.94
N ILE A 117 3.79 12.66 -6.40
CA ILE A 117 4.25 11.85 -7.55
C ILE A 117 4.12 10.35 -7.24
N VAL A 118 4.48 9.92 -6.03
CA VAL A 118 4.26 8.53 -5.59
C VAL A 118 2.77 8.18 -5.60
N GLY A 119 1.90 9.11 -5.20
CA GLY A 119 0.45 8.96 -5.33
C GLY A 119 0.01 8.69 -6.77
N PHE A 120 0.53 9.46 -7.74
CA PHE A 120 0.24 9.24 -9.15
C PHE A 120 0.77 7.92 -9.68
N LEU A 121 1.99 7.52 -9.30
CA LEU A 121 2.55 6.22 -9.65
C LEU A 121 1.59 5.08 -9.25
N ILE A 122 1.04 5.14 -8.04
CA ILE A 122 0.11 4.12 -7.53
C ILE A 122 -1.20 4.12 -8.34
N VAL A 123 -1.72 5.31 -8.68
CA VAL A 123 -2.91 5.42 -9.55
C VAL A 123 -2.63 4.82 -10.92
N SER A 124 -1.46 5.08 -11.51
CA SER A 124 -1.08 4.52 -12.82
C SER A 124 -0.91 3.00 -12.82
N ILE A 125 -0.56 2.39 -11.69
CA ILE A 125 -0.48 0.92 -11.57
C ILE A 125 -1.88 0.30 -11.42
N GLY A 126 -2.81 1.01 -10.79
CA GLY A 126 -4.15 0.49 -10.46
C GLY A 126 -5.25 0.77 -11.50
N LEU A 127 -5.00 1.65 -12.49
CA LEU A 127 -5.88 1.93 -13.62
C LEU A 127 -5.67 0.91 -14.75
#